data_AF-A0A425D7R9-F1
#
_entry.id   AF-A0A425D7R9-F1
#
_cell.length_a   1.000
_cell.length_b   1.000
_cell.length_c   1.000
_cell.angle_alpha   90.00
_cell.angle_beta   90.00
_cell.angle_gamma   90.00
#
_symmetry.space_group_name_H-M   'P 1'
#
loop_
_entity.id
_entity.type
_entity.pdbx_description
1 polymer ?
#
loop_
_entity_poly.entity_id
_entity_poly.type
_entity_poly.pdbx_seq_one_letter_code
_entity_poly.pdbx_strand_id
1 'polypeptide(L)'
;MFSGFQTSAGGTCVKLFFQSWVLDTPIKYFFGLLGVFILPLVNEYLVVFREDTRMHYIKTKVSRCAWTKPGRKLVLTLLYMGQMTLAYLAMLVVMVYDSFLFLALIAGFGVAFACFKSDRSLGLKSTAMMRATWRFDESDFLTVLSVEGMMCMQNCGSTVQSALEQVDGVKHVYVGFSEKCAYVSGSAPTEALVAAVEAIGFDARVLRRPRAESNGATAYGSNSHLA
;
A
#
# COMPACT_ATOMS: atom_id res chain seq x y z
N MET A 1 49.57 1.32 7.09
CA MET A 1 48.66 0.20 7.45
C MET A 1 47.34 0.81 7.86
N PHE A 2 46.26 0.57 7.12
CA PHE A 2 44.93 1.07 7.50
C PHE A 2 44.44 0.21 8.68
N SER A 3 44.67 0.70 9.90
CA SER A 3 44.00 0.16 11.08
C SER A 3 42.50 0.34 10.86
N GLY A 4 41.74 -0.75 10.91
CA GLY A 4 40.29 -0.77 10.63
C GLY A 4 39.46 0.03 11.65
N PHE A 5 38.45 -0.58 12.26
CA PHE A 5 37.66 0.09 13.29
C PHE A 5 38.53 0.52 14.48
N GLN A 6 38.61 1.83 14.70
CA GLN A 6 39.35 2.40 15.82
C GLN A 6 38.39 2.69 16.98
N THR A 7 38.90 2.55 18.20
CA THR A 7 38.18 2.92 19.43
C THR A 7 38.91 4.12 20.02
N SER A 8 38.41 5.34 19.78
CA SER A 8 39.04 6.58 20.26
C SER A 8 38.76 6.84 21.74
N ALA A 9 39.18 5.92 22.62
CA ALA A 9 39.05 6.07 24.07
C ALA A 9 40.13 6.97 24.69
N GLY A 10 41.15 7.42 23.93
CA GLY A 10 42.33 8.08 24.49
C GLY A 10 42.91 9.29 23.74
N GLY A 11 42.22 9.84 22.73
CA GLY A 11 42.72 10.98 21.95
C GLY A 11 41.70 11.47 20.94
N THR A 12 40.86 12.39 21.37
CA THR A 12 39.62 12.84 20.72
C THR A 12 39.91 13.91 19.66
N CYS A 13 40.03 13.51 18.38
CA CYS A 13 40.00 14.44 17.26
C CYS A 13 39.34 13.77 16.05
N VAL A 14 38.04 13.47 16.19
CA VAL A 14 37.23 12.95 15.08
C VAL A 14 36.49 14.11 14.43
N LYS A 15 36.66 14.27 13.11
CA LYS A 15 35.98 15.30 12.31
C LYS A 15 34.67 14.72 11.77
N LEU A 16 33.54 15.27 12.19
CA LEU A 16 32.21 14.82 11.77
C LEU A 16 31.65 15.77 10.70
N PHE A 17 31.43 15.28 9.48
CA PHE A 17 30.91 16.00 8.30
C PHE A 17 31.77 17.16 7.73
N PHE A 18 32.26 18.07 8.56
CA PHE A 18 33.03 19.24 8.15
C PHE A 18 34.30 19.41 9.00
N GLN A 19 35.30 20.09 8.45
CA GLN A 19 36.56 20.40 9.16
C GLN A 19 36.33 21.18 10.46
N SER A 20 35.23 21.94 10.55
CA SER A 20 34.88 22.76 11.71
C SER A 20 34.18 21.98 12.83
N TRP A 21 33.66 20.78 12.55
CA TRP A 21 32.94 19.99 13.55
C TRP A 21 33.84 18.89 14.11
N VAL A 22 34.68 19.28 15.06
CA VAL A 22 35.63 18.36 15.71
C VAL A 22 35.11 17.95 17.09
N LEU A 23 35.04 16.63 17.30
CA LEU A 23 34.59 16.01 18.55
C LEU A 23 35.77 15.88 19.51
N ASP A 24 36.18 17.01 20.10
CA ASP A 24 37.35 17.06 20.99
C ASP A 24 37.01 16.75 22.45
N THR A 25 35.77 17.02 22.86
CA THR A 25 35.31 16.85 24.24
C THR A 25 34.28 15.72 24.34
N PRO A 26 34.20 15.02 25.49
CA PRO A 26 33.24 13.93 25.68
C PRO A 26 31.79 14.40 25.48
N ILE A 27 31.49 15.66 25.83
CA ILE A 27 30.17 16.26 25.61
C ILE A 27 29.88 16.43 24.12
N LYS A 28 30.82 16.98 23.34
CA LYS A 28 30.69 17.07 21.87
C LYS A 28 30.54 15.69 21.25
N TYR A 29 31.27 14.71 21.77
CA TYR A 29 31.21 13.32 21.31
C TYR A 29 29.83 12.70 21.55
N PHE A 30 29.25 12.89 22.73
CA PHE A 30 27.89 12.43 23.05
C PHE A 30 26.84 13.05 22.10
N PHE A 31 26.92 14.37 21.85
CA PHE A 31 26.03 15.02 20.88
C PHE A 31 26.23 14.50 19.45
N GLY A 32 27.46 14.21 19.05
CA GLY A 32 27.75 13.59 17.76
C GLY A 32 27.15 12.18 17.65
N LEU A 33 27.27 11.37 18.70
CA LEU A 33 26.70 10.03 18.76
C LEU A 33 25.16 10.07 18.70
N LEU A 34 24.53 10.99 19.42
CA LEU A 34 23.09 11.23 19.35
C LEU A 34 22.66 11.67 17.94
N GLY A 35 23.41 12.60 17.33
CA GLY A 35 23.14 13.06 15.97
C GLY A 35 23.24 11.94 14.93
N VAL A 36 24.26 11.10 15.04
CA VAL A 36 24.46 9.92 14.18
C VAL A 36 23.37 8.88 14.37
N PHE A 37 22.88 8.69 15.60
CA PHE A 37 21.75 7.82 15.89
C PHE A 37 20.43 8.35 15.29
N ILE A 38 20.19 9.67 15.37
CA ILE A 38 18.97 10.33 14.86
C ILE A 38 18.96 10.43 13.32
N LEU A 39 20.11 10.60 12.70
CA LEU A 39 20.27 10.75 11.25
C LEU A 39 19.50 9.69 10.42
N PRO A 40 19.62 8.37 10.67
CA PRO A 40 18.86 7.37 9.95
C PRO A 40 17.34 7.42 10.21
N LEU A 41 16.89 7.85 11.40
CA LEU A 41 15.46 8.08 11.66
C LEU A 41 14.91 9.21 10.80
N VAL A 42 15.65 10.32 10.68
CA VAL A 42 15.27 11.45 9.83
C VAL A 42 15.27 11.06 8.34
N ASN A 43 16.24 10.25 7.92
CA ASN A 43 16.30 9.74 6.55
C ASN A 43 15.06 8.89 6.23
N GLU A 44 14.75 7.88 7.05
CA GLU A 44 13.56 7.03 6.86
C GLU A 44 12.26 7.84 6.98
N TYR A 45 12.18 8.81 7.88
CA TYR A 45 11.04 9.74 7.99
C TYR A 45 10.80 10.51 6.69
N LEU A 46 11.85 11.05 6.06
CA LEU A 46 11.72 11.77 4.78
C LEU A 46 11.29 10.84 3.64
N VAL A 47 11.74 9.57 3.64
CA VAL A 47 11.26 8.57 2.68
C VAL A 47 9.76 8.34 2.86
N VAL A 48 9.31 8.13 4.09
CA VAL A 48 7.89 7.92 4.40
C VAL A 48 7.07 9.16 4.05
N PHE A 49 7.53 10.36 4.41
CA PHE A 49 6.86 11.61 4.10
C PHE A 49 6.77 11.86 2.59
N ARG A 50 7.80 11.50 1.81
CA ARG A 50 7.78 11.57 0.35
C ARG A 50 6.72 10.64 -0.24
N GLU A 51 6.62 9.42 0.26
CA GLU A 51 5.61 8.44 -0.17
C GLU A 51 4.18 8.88 0.21
N ASP A 52 4.00 9.37 1.43
CA ASP A 52 2.72 9.89 1.91
C ASP A 52 2.27 11.11 1.11
N THR A 53 3.18 12.04 0.84
CA THR A 53 2.95 13.21 -0.01
C THR A 53 2.55 12.77 -1.43
N ARG A 54 3.24 11.77 -2.01
CA ARG A 54 2.88 11.18 -3.31
C ARG A 54 1.46 10.61 -3.29
N MET A 55 1.08 9.92 -2.23
CA MET A 55 -0.23 9.28 -2.10
C MET A 55 -1.36 10.30 -1.87
N HIS A 56 -1.12 11.33 -1.07
CA HIS A 56 -2.00 12.49 -0.93
C HIS A 56 -2.27 13.17 -2.28
N TYR A 57 -1.23 13.31 -3.13
CA TYR A 57 -1.40 13.85 -4.48
C TYR A 57 -2.19 12.93 -5.43
N ILE A 58 -2.09 11.61 -5.28
CA ILE A 58 -2.87 10.65 -6.07
C ILE A 58 -4.35 10.66 -5.62
N LYS A 59 -4.63 10.63 -4.32
CA LYS A 59 -6.00 10.65 -3.77
C LYS A 59 -6.75 11.93 -4.12
N THR A 60 -6.07 13.08 -4.09
CA THR A 60 -6.66 14.38 -4.48
C THR A 60 -6.94 14.49 -5.98
N LYS A 61 -6.31 13.66 -6.83
CA LYS A 61 -6.51 13.65 -8.29
C LYS A 61 -7.89 13.13 -8.73
N VAL A 62 -8.59 12.42 -7.85
CA VAL A 62 -9.93 11.84 -8.13
C VAL A 62 -11.07 12.85 -7.96
N SER A 63 -10.86 13.97 -7.25
CA SER A 63 -12.01 14.80 -6.82
C SER A 63 -12.15 16.18 -7.47
N ARG A 64 -11.11 16.91 -7.91
CA ARG A 64 -11.31 18.27 -8.46
C ARG A 64 -10.31 18.75 -9.52
N CYS A 65 -10.84 19.67 -10.34
CA CYS A 65 -10.23 20.47 -11.39
C CYS A 65 -8.81 20.98 -11.12
N ALA A 66 -8.05 21.13 -12.20
CA ALA A 66 -6.65 21.47 -12.27
C ALA A 66 -6.31 22.88 -11.74
N TRP A 67 -5.55 22.97 -10.65
CA TRP A 67 -4.69 24.14 -10.36
C TRP A 67 -3.63 23.76 -9.30
N THR A 68 -2.36 24.14 -9.51
CA THR A 68 -1.10 23.70 -8.82
C THR A 68 -0.32 22.52 -9.46
N LYS A 69 -0.18 22.46 -10.79
CA LYS A 69 0.62 21.42 -11.48
C LYS A 69 2.15 21.49 -11.25
N PRO A 70 2.83 22.66 -11.23
CA PRO A 70 4.29 22.70 -11.11
C PRO A 70 4.81 22.56 -9.67
N GLY A 71 4.10 23.13 -8.68
CA GLY A 71 4.53 23.10 -7.29
C GLY A 71 4.63 21.69 -6.68
N ARG A 72 3.70 20.80 -7.05
CA ARG A 72 3.69 19.42 -6.53
C ARG A 72 4.88 18.60 -7.02
N LYS A 73 5.27 18.79 -8.29
CA LYS A 73 6.47 18.17 -8.86
C LYS A 73 7.74 18.72 -8.23
N LEU A 74 7.81 20.05 -8.04
CA LEU A 74 8.93 20.70 -7.38
C LEU A 74 9.14 20.16 -5.95
N VAL A 75 8.07 20.08 -5.15
CA VAL A 75 8.12 19.58 -3.77
C VAL A 75 8.63 18.13 -3.73
N LEU A 76 8.12 17.26 -4.59
CA LEU A 76 8.56 15.85 -4.64
C LEU A 76 10.04 15.71 -5.03
N THR A 77 10.51 16.53 -5.98
CA THR A 77 11.91 16.56 -6.39
C THR A 77 12.81 17.06 -5.26
N LEU A 78 12.42 18.13 -4.56
CA LEU A 78 13.19 18.65 -3.41
C LEU A 78 13.28 17.64 -2.27
N LEU A 79 12.19 16.94 -1.96
CA LEU A 79 12.17 15.85 -0.98
C LEU A 79 13.12 14.71 -1.37
N TYR A 80 13.16 14.34 -2.66
CA TYR A 80 14.11 13.35 -3.16
C TYR A 80 15.56 13.82 -3.04
N MET A 81 15.85 15.07 -3.39
CA MET A 81 17.20 15.62 -3.25
C MET A 81 17.63 15.61 -1.78
N GLY A 82 16.74 15.99 -0.85
CA GLY A 82 17.01 15.96 0.59
C GLY A 82 17.21 14.54 1.16
N GLN A 83 16.45 13.56 0.66
CA GLN A 83 16.66 12.16 1.02
C GLN A 83 18.05 11.68 0.59
N MET A 84 18.44 11.95 -0.66
CA MET A 84 19.73 11.48 -1.17
C MET A 84 20.90 12.14 -0.42
N THR A 85 20.81 13.42 -0.07
CA THR A 85 21.85 14.09 0.71
C THR A 85 22.03 13.47 2.10
N LEU A 86 20.95 13.17 2.82
CA LEU A 86 21.03 12.51 4.13
C LEU A 86 21.60 11.09 4.05
N ALA A 87 21.28 10.34 3.00
CA ALA A 87 21.88 9.02 2.76
C ALA A 87 23.40 9.10 2.56
N TYR A 88 23.88 10.10 1.80
CA TYR A 88 25.32 10.32 1.64
C TYR A 88 26.00 10.78 2.93
N LEU A 89 25.32 11.57 3.77
CA LEU A 89 25.84 11.93 5.10
C LEU A 89 26.01 10.68 5.98
N ALA A 90 25.03 9.76 5.98
CA ALA A 90 25.17 8.49 6.68
C ALA A 90 26.39 7.68 6.17
N MET A 91 26.58 7.67 4.85
CA MET A 91 27.73 7.01 4.23
C MET A 91 29.07 7.63 4.65
N LEU A 92 29.14 8.96 4.78
CA LEU A 92 30.33 9.64 5.31
C LEU A 92 30.65 9.21 6.74
N VAL A 93 29.63 9.01 7.59
CA VAL A 93 29.83 8.52 8.98
C VAL A 93 30.45 7.11 8.98
N VAL A 94 30.02 6.24 8.07
CA VAL A 94 30.63 4.89 7.92
C VAL A 94 32.11 5.00 7.55
N MET A 95 32.46 5.98 6.71
CA MET A 95 33.85 6.22 6.29
C MET A 95 34.73 6.86 7.37
N VAL A 96 34.16 7.29 8.51
CA VAL A 96 34.95 7.76 9.66
C VAL A 96 35.58 6.59 10.43
N TYR A 97 35.05 5.36 10.24
CA TYR A 97 35.54 4.12 10.86
C TYR A 97 35.68 4.14 12.40
N ASP A 98 34.92 5.01 13.09
CA ASP A 98 34.84 5.02 14.55
C ASP A 98 33.78 4.01 15.02
N SER A 99 34.19 3.11 15.93
CA SER A 99 33.38 1.95 16.32
C SER A 99 32.05 2.33 16.97
N PHE A 100 32.02 3.36 17.82
CA PHE A 100 30.79 3.74 18.53
C PHE A 100 29.85 4.56 17.64
N LEU A 101 30.39 5.45 16.79
CA LEU A 101 29.56 6.16 15.81
C LEU A 101 28.93 5.17 14.82
N PHE A 102 29.69 4.16 14.39
CA PHE A 102 29.17 3.10 13.52
C PHE A 102 28.07 2.27 14.20
N LEU A 103 28.28 1.84 15.46
CA LEU A 103 27.25 1.12 16.21
C LEU A 103 26.00 1.97 16.42
N ALA A 104 26.15 3.26 16.76
CA ALA A 104 25.04 4.18 16.91
C ALA A 104 24.26 4.36 15.60
N LEU A 105 24.96 4.44 14.47
CA LEU A 105 24.33 4.50 13.15
C LEU A 105 23.52 3.23 12.84
N ILE A 106 24.08 2.03 13.08
CA ILE A 106 23.37 0.76 12.88
C ILE A 106 22.17 0.66 13.79
N ALA A 107 22.32 0.99 15.08
CA ALA A 107 21.22 1.00 16.04
C ALA A 107 20.12 1.96 15.59
N GLY A 108 20.49 3.15 15.10
CA GLY A 108 19.56 4.12 14.52
C GLY A 108 18.80 3.58 13.32
N PHE A 109 19.46 2.87 12.39
CA PHE A 109 18.78 2.19 11.28
C PHE A 109 17.84 1.07 11.76
N GLY A 110 18.25 0.29 12.78
CA GLY A 110 17.42 -0.75 13.38
C GLY A 110 16.16 -0.17 14.03
N VAL A 111 16.30 0.92 14.78
CA VAL A 111 15.17 1.64 15.40
C VAL A 111 14.30 2.31 14.36
N ALA A 112 14.88 2.96 13.35
CA ALA A 112 14.13 3.55 12.23
C ALA A 112 13.28 2.48 11.52
N PHE A 113 13.86 1.32 11.23
CA PHE A 113 13.13 0.19 10.69
C PHE A 113 12.02 -0.28 11.65
N ALA A 114 12.32 -0.46 12.92
CA ALA A 114 11.34 -0.92 13.91
C ALA A 114 10.16 0.04 14.05
N CYS A 115 10.38 1.35 14.15
CA CYS A 115 9.32 2.34 14.26
C CYS A 115 8.52 2.47 12.96
N PHE A 116 9.17 2.84 11.85
CA PHE A 116 8.46 3.20 10.61
C PHE A 116 7.94 2.00 9.80
N LYS A 117 8.56 0.81 9.94
CA LYS A 117 8.13 -0.39 9.21
C LYS A 117 7.17 -1.26 10.00
N SER A 118 7.20 -1.24 11.35
CA SER A 118 6.16 -1.88 12.17
C SER A 118 4.80 -1.24 11.93
N ASP A 119 4.74 0.09 11.83
CA ASP A 119 3.51 0.82 11.50
C ASP A 119 2.96 0.44 10.12
N ARG A 120 3.83 0.24 9.11
CA ARG A 120 3.40 -0.26 7.80
C ARG A 120 2.96 -1.73 7.83
N SER A 121 3.56 -2.59 8.65
CA SER A 121 3.18 -4.01 8.73
C SER A 121 1.83 -4.21 9.45
N LEU A 122 1.53 -3.39 10.46
CA LEU A 122 0.21 -3.32 11.09
C LEU A 122 -0.82 -2.63 10.17
N GLY A 123 -0.42 -1.56 9.50
CA GLY A 123 -1.22 -0.88 8.49
C GLY A 123 -1.57 -1.77 7.31
N LEU A 124 -0.68 -2.66 6.87
CA LEU A 124 -0.94 -3.61 5.78
C LEU A 124 -1.76 -4.82 6.23
N LYS A 125 -1.83 -5.17 7.52
CA LYS A 125 -2.90 -6.07 8.00
C LYS A 125 -4.26 -5.35 8.00
N SER A 126 -4.26 -4.04 8.25
CA SER A 126 -5.47 -3.20 8.18
C SER A 126 -5.85 -2.74 6.76
N THR A 127 -4.93 -2.78 5.77
CA THR A 127 -5.12 -2.32 4.38
C THR A 127 -4.79 -3.36 3.30
N ALA A 128 -4.31 -4.56 3.65
CA ALA A 128 -4.64 -5.78 2.89
C ALA A 128 -6.14 -6.06 3.00
N MET A 129 -6.82 -5.39 3.94
CA MET A 129 -8.24 -5.10 3.93
C MET A 129 -8.60 -3.82 3.14
N MET A 130 -7.82 -3.40 2.13
CA MET A 130 -8.40 -2.64 1.03
C MET A 130 -9.18 -3.68 0.21
N ARG A 131 -10.35 -4.02 0.76
CA ARG A 131 -11.31 -4.97 0.23
C ARG A 131 -11.47 -4.64 -1.24
N ALA A 132 -11.16 -5.57 -2.13
CA ALA A 132 -11.77 -5.53 -3.45
C ALA A 132 -13.27 -5.34 -3.20
N THR A 133 -13.86 -4.32 -3.78
CA THR A 133 -15.24 -3.91 -3.51
C THR A 133 -16.25 -5.04 -3.78
N TRP A 134 -15.84 -6.09 -4.49
CA TRP A 134 -16.59 -7.34 -4.74
C TRP A 134 -16.41 -8.46 -3.71
N ARG A 135 -15.62 -8.30 -2.63
CA ARG A 135 -15.41 -9.38 -1.65
C ARG A 135 -16.62 -9.50 -0.73
N PHE A 136 -17.61 -10.26 -1.18
CA PHE A 136 -18.76 -10.67 -0.37
C PHE A 136 -18.31 -11.61 0.75
N ASP A 137 -19.01 -11.57 1.89
CA ASP A 137 -18.72 -12.40 3.08
C ASP A 137 -18.94 -13.91 2.79
N GLU A 138 -19.81 -14.22 1.81
CA GLU A 138 -20.22 -15.57 1.41
C GLU A 138 -19.50 -16.05 0.12
N SER A 139 -18.23 -16.44 0.21
CA SER A 139 -17.45 -16.87 -0.97
C SER A 139 -17.92 -18.19 -1.61
N ASP A 140 -18.70 -18.99 -0.90
CA ASP A 140 -19.20 -20.28 -1.41
C ASP A 140 -20.33 -20.10 -2.44
N PHE A 141 -20.99 -18.93 -2.42
CA PHE A 141 -22.08 -18.54 -3.33
C PHE A 141 -21.67 -17.41 -4.29
N LEU A 142 -20.35 -17.23 -4.50
CA LEU A 142 -19.83 -16.22 -5.41
C LEU A 142 -19.67 -16.78 -6.83
N THR A 143 -20.41 -16.19 -7.77
CA THR A 143 -20.27 -16.39 -9.21
C THR A 143 -19.53 -15.22 -9.84
N VAL A 144 -18.58 -15.51 -10.73
CA VAL A 144 -17.88 -14.49 -11.50
C VAL A 144 -18.14 -14.71 -12.99
N LEU A 145 -18.67 -13.68 -13.63
CA LEU A 145 -18.98 -13.65 -15.06
C LEU A 145 -18.06 -12.63 -15.74
N SER A 146 -17.50 -12.97 -16.89
CA SER A 146 -16.93 -12.00 -17.81
C SER A 146 -18.04 -11.47 -18.69
N VAL A 147 -18.13 -10.14 -18.83
CA VAL A 147 -19.14 -9.48 -19.67
C VAL A 147 -18.42 -8.67 -20.74
N GLU A 148 -18.54 -9.11 -21.98
CA GLU A 148 -17.96 -8.42 -23.13
C GLU A 148 -18.95 -7.40 -23.73
N GLY A 149 -18.44 -6.43 -24.49
CA GLY A 149 -19.27 -5.39 -25.12
C GLY A 149 -19.65 -4.19 -24.23
N MET A 150 -19.27 -4.17 -22.95
CA MET A 150 -19.44 -2.97 -22.11
C MET A 150 -18.54 -1.82 -22.59
N MET A 151 -19.14 -0.64 -22.84
CA MET A 151 -18.44 0.56 -23.31
C MET A 151 -18.15 1.57 -22.20
N CYS A 152 -18.98 1.60 -21.15
CA CYS A 152 -18.78 2.49 -20.00
C CYS A 152 -19.45 1.95 -18.73
N MET A 153 -18.97 2.38 -17.56
CA MET A 153 -19.56 2.00 -16.27
C MET A 153 -20.92 2.65 -16.02
N GLN A 154 -21.10 3.91 -16.44
CA GLN A 154 -22.30 4.70 -16.08
C GLN A 154 -23.59 4.22 -16.77
N ASN A 155 -23.49 3.68 -17.99
CA ASN A 155 -24.66 3.27 -18.77
C ASN A 155 -24.70 1.76 -19.01
N CYS A 156 -23.63 1.16 -19.54
CA CYS A 156 -23.58 -0.29 -19.76
C CYS A 156 -23.46 -1.03 -18.42
N GLY A 157 -22.53 -0.60 -17.55
CA GLY A 157 -22.28 -1.24 -16.26
C GLY A 157 -23.50 -1.21 -15.32
N SER A 158 -24.19 -0.07 -15.23
CA SER A 158 -25.42 0.07 -14.42
C SER A 158 -26.59 -0.76 -14.95
N THR A 159 -26.73 -0.89 -16.28
CA THR A 159 -27.75 -1.74 -16.91
C THR A 159 -27.50 -3.21 -16.60
N VAL A 160 -26.24 -3.68 -16.77
CA VAL A 160 -25.84 -5.05 -16.43
C VAL A 160 -26.06 -5.32 -14.94
N GLN A 161 -25.68 -4.38 -14.08
CA GLN A 161 -25.88 -4.52 -12.64
C GLN A 161 -27.36 -4.64 -12.27
N SER A 162 -28.21 -3.77 -12.81
CA SER A 162 -29.65 -3.77 -12.53
C SER A 162 -30.34 -5.03 -13.04
N ALA A 163 -29.92 -5.55 -14.19
CA ALA A 163 -30.45 -6.79 -14.76
C ALA A 163 -30.10 -8.00 -13.88
N LEU A 164 -28.85 -8.08 -13.40
CA LEU A 164 -28.40 -9.16 -12.52
C LEU A 164 -29.05 -9.08 -11.13
N GLU A 165 -29.31 -7.88 -10.60
CA GLU A 165 -30.01 -7.71 -9.32
C GLU A 165 -31.47 -8.16 -9.36
N GLN A 166 -32.09 -8.21 -10.55
CA GLN A 166 -33.46 -8.68 -10.74
C GLN A 166 -33.58 -10.21 -10.84
N VAL A 167 -32.47 -10.94 -10.94
CA VAL A 167 -32.50 -12.41 -11.03
C VAL A 167 -32.80 -13.00 -9.66
N ASP A 168 -33.78 -13.91 -9.61
CA ASP A 168 -34.17 -14.59 -8.38
C ASP A 168 -32.99 -15.32 -7.72
N GLY A 169 -32.78 -15.04 -6.43
CA GLY A 169 -31.71 -15.65 -5.63
C GLY A 169 -30.39 -14.86 -5.61
N VAL A 170 -30.31 -13.72 -6.28
CA VAL A 170 -29.19 -12.78 -6.17
C VAL A 170 -29.33 -11.91 -4.92
N LYS A 171 -28.27 -11.84 -4.10
CA LYS A 171 -28.21 -10.97 -2.91
C LYS A 171 -27.48 -9.66 -3.20
N HIS A 172 -26.30 -9.78 -3.80
CA HIS A 172 -25.45 -8.63 -4.10
C HIS A 172 -24.81 -8.79 -5.47
N VAL A 173 -24.81 -7.71 -6.24
CA VAL A 173 -24.11 -7.61 -7.51
C VAL A 173 -23.19 -6.43 -7.43
N TYR A 174 -22.02 -6.60 -8.02
CA TYR A 174 -21.21 -5.48 -8.36
C TYR A 174 -20.72 -5.83 -9.81
N VAL A 175 -20.76 -4.84 -10.73
CA VAL A 175 -20.11 -4.89 -12.07
C VAL A 175 -18.84 -4.03 -12.23
N GLY A 176 -17.74 -4.64 -12.67
CA GLY A 176 -16.41 -4.03 -12.81
C GLY A 176 -16.02 -3.76 -14.24
N PHE A 177 -16.12 -2.50 -14.66
CA PHE A 177 -15.81 -2.10 -16.03
C PHE A 177 -14.33 -2.29 -16.42
N SER A 178 -13.39 -1.98 -15.52
CA SER A 178 -11.94 -2.12 -15.79
C SER A 178 -11.52 -3.56 -16.05
N GLU A 179 -12.18 -4.51 -15.40
CA GLU A 179 -11.90 -5.95 -15.49
C GLU A 179 -12.85 -6.65 -16.47
N LYS A 180 -13.88 -5.96 -16.96
CA LYS A 180 -14.98 -6.53 -17.76
C LYS A 180 -15.61 -7.75 -17.07
N CYS A 181 -15.79 -7.66 -15.75
CA CYS A 181 -16.29 -8.75 -14.93
C CYS A 181 -17.48 -8.31 -14.09
N ALA A 182 -18.46 -9.19 -13.93
CA ALA A 182 -19.56 -9.04 -12.97
C ALA A 182 -19.38 -10.08 -11.86
N TYR A 183 -19.47 -9.63 -10.62
CA TYR A 183 -19.35 -10.45 -9.43
C TYR A 183 -20.71 -10.50 -8.76
N VAL A 184 -21.25 -11.70 -8.64
CA VAL A 184 -22.60 -11.94 -8.14
C VAL A 184 -22.50 -12.86 -6.93
N SER A 185 -23.10 -12.44 -5.82
CA SER A 185 -23.27 -13.26 -4.62
C SER A 185 -24.73 -13.67 -4.50
N GLY A 186 -25.00 -14.97 -4.46
CA GLY A 186 -26.36 -15.48 -4.33
C GLY A 186 -26.48 -16.97 -4.65
N SER A 187 -27.68 -17.51 -4.45
CA SER A 187 -28.02 -18.88 -4.81
C SER A 187 -28.59 -19.01 -6.23
N ALA A 188 -28.54 -17.93 -7.02
CA ALA A 188 -29.00 -17.93 -8.39
C ALA A 188 -28.19 -18.93 -9.25
N PRO A 189 -28.84 -19.72 -10.11
CA PRO A 189 -28.13 -20.66 -10.97
C PRO A 189 -27.28 -19.92 -12.00
N THR A 190 -26.10 -20.45 -12.30
CA THR A 190 -25.14 -19.78 -13.20
C THR A 190 -25.69 -19.55 -14.60
N GLU A 191 -26.54 -20.46 -15.08
CA GLU A 191 -27.20 -20.37 -16.39
C GLU A 191 -28.20 -19.21 -16.47
N ALA A 192 -28.98 -18.96 -15.40
CA ALA A 192 -29.93 -17.85 -15.37
C ALA A 192 -29.23 -16.49 -15.38
N LEU A 193 -28.07 -16.39 -14.72
CA LEU A 193 -27.27 -15.17 -14.72
C LEU A 193 -26.69 -14.86 -16.10
N VAL A 194 -26.23 -15.87 -16.84
CA VAL A 194 -25.76 -15.70 -18.23
C VAL A 194 -26.91 -15.27 -19.14
N ALA A 195 -28.06 -15.96 -19.06
CA ALA A 195 -29.25 -15.63 -19.84
C ALA A 195 -29.75 -14.19 -19.59
N ALA A 196 -29.69 -13.71 -18.34
CA ALA A 196 -30.07 -12.34 -17.99
C ALA A 196 -29.16 -11.29 -18.65
N VAL A 197 -27.85 -11.57 -18.76
CA VAL A 197 -26.89 -10.66 -19.41
C VAL A 197 -27.00 -10.73 -20.94
N GLU A 198 -27.27 -11.89 -21.51
CA GLU A 198 -27.54 -12.03 -22.94
C GLU A 198 -28.85 -11.35 -23.36
N ALA A 199 -29.88 -11.38 -22.52
CA ALA A 199 -31.18 -10.74 -22.78
C ALA A 199 -31.09 -9.21 -22.94
N ILE A 200 -30.12 -8.58 -22.26
CA ILE A 200 -29.84 -7.14 -22.40
C ILE A 200 -28.85 -6.83 -23.53
N GLY A 201 -28.37 -7.84 -24.27
CA GLY A 201 -27.55 -7.71 -25.46
C GLY A 201 -26.04 -7.69 -25.21
N PHE A 202 -25.56 -8.20 -24.07
CA PHE A 202 -24.13 -8.37 -23.80
C PHE A 202 -23.73 -9.84 -23.81
N ASP A 203 -22.51 -10.15 -24.26
CA ASP A 203 -21.98 -11.51 -24.25
C ASP A 203 -21.40 -11.82 -22.86
N ALA A 204 -21.82 -12.94 -22.26
CA ALA A 204 -21.47 -13.33 -20.91
C ALA A 204 -20.82 -14.71 -20.85
N ARG A 205 -19.63 -14.79 -20.25
CA ARG A 205 -18.90 -16.05 -20.05
C ARG A 205 -18.64 -16.29 -18.57
N VAL A 206 -18.97 -17.50 -18.09
CA VAL A 206 -18.68 -17.88 -16.71
C VAL A 206 -17.18 -18.08 -16.51
N LEU A 207 -16.57 -17.28 -15.63
CA LEU A 207 -15.18 -17.43 -15.21
C LEU A 207 -15.05 -18.32 -13.98
N ARG A 208 -16.00 -18.20 -13.04
CA ARG A 208 -16.03 -18.96 -11.80
C ARG A 208 -17.47 -19.32 -11.43
N ARG A 209 -17.73 -20.61 -11.27
CA ARG A 209 -18.97 -21.12 -10.68
C ARG A 209 -18.93 -21.05 -9.14
N PRO A 210 -20.08 -20.88 -8.48
CA PRO A 210 -20.17 -20.97 -7.03
C PRO A 210 -19.79 -22.37 -6.56
N ARG A 211 -19.16 -22.47 -5.40
CA ARG A 211 -18.66 -23.73 -4.85
C ARG A 211 -19.79 -24.65 -4.40
N ALA A 212 -20.93 -24.08 -4.00
CA ALA A 212 -22.12 -24.83 -3.64
C ALA A 212 -22.63 -25.71 -4.80
N GLU A 213 -22.59 -25.17 -6.03
CA GLU A 213 -23.07 -25.85 -7.23
C GLU A 213 -22.10 -26.97 -7.69
N SER A 214 -20.78 -26.78 -7.52
CA SER A 214 -19.79 -27.80 -7.91
C SER A 214 -19.79 -29.06 -7.04
N ASN A 215 -20.32 -28.98 -5.81
CA ASN A 215 -20.28 -30.06 -4.83
C ASN A 215 -21.60 -30.86 -4.75
N GLY A 216 -22.60 -30.56 -5.58
CA GLY A 216 -23.92 -31.20 -5.51
C GLY A 216 -24.66 -30.93 -4.19
N ALA A 217 -24.27 -29.89 -3.44
CA ALA A 217 -24.91 -29.53 -2.19
C ALA A 217 -26.19 -28.77 -2.50
N THR A 218 -27.32 -29.34 -2.08
CA THR A 218 -28.66 -28.77 -2.22
C THR A 218 -28.73 -27.38 -1.57
N ALA A 219 -29.55 -26.52 -2.17
CA ALA A 219 -29.80 -25.13 -1.80
C ALA A 219 -29.80 -24.85 -0.29
N TYR A 220 -29.15 -23.75 0.08
CA TYR A 220 -29.22 -23.13 1.39
C TYR A 220 -30.68 -23.03 1.85
N GLY A 221 -30.95 -23.60 3.01
CA GLY A 221 -32.29 -23.76 3.58
C GLY A 221 -33.06 -22.45 3.66
N SER A 222 -34.29 -22.51 3.13
CA SER A 222 -35.43 -21.82 3.69
C SER A 222 -35.47 -22.08 5.20
N ASN A 223 -35.16 -21.06 6.00
CA ASN A 223 -35.58 -21.02 7.40
C ASN A 223 -36.76 -20.05 7.50
N SER A 224 -37.94 -20.58 7.18
CA SER A 224 -39.14 -20.25 7.92
C SER A 224 -39.01 -20.78 9.35
N HIS A 225 -38.88 -19.90 10.36
CA HIS A 225 -39.63 -19.99 11.63
C HIS A 225 -39.32 -18.83 12.61
N LEU A 226 -40.39 -18.06 12.91
CA LEU A 226 -40.79 -17.41 14.18
C LEU A 226 -39.95 -16.23 14.71
N ALA A 227 -40.54 -15.07 15.05
CA ALA A 227 -41.85 -14.85 15.69
C ALA A 227 -42.67 -13.70 15.05
#